data_AF-A0A0C3Q1I3-F1
#
_entry.id   AF-A0A0C3Q1I3-F1
#
_cell.length_a   1.000
_cell.length_b   1.000
_cell.length_c   1.000
_cell.angle_alpha   90.00
_cell.angle_beta   90.00
_cell.angle_gamma   90.00
#
_symmetry.space_group_name_H-M   'P 1'
#
loop_
_entity.id
_entity.type
_entity.pdbx_description
1 polymer ?
#
loop_
_entity_poly.entity_id
_entity_poly.type
_entity_poly.pdbx_seq_one_letter_code
_entity_poly.pdbx_strand_id
1 'polypeptide(L)'
;EVVALLSGFVFQEKTEVEPVLPPKLEEGRDVILGIADRVGKVQDFHKVAVPDSRSKLKFGLAEVVYEWAKGMPFEQITGLTDVAEGTIVRVITRLDEACREVRDAARVIGDTDLFKKMEEAQTKIKRDIVFAASLYF
;
A
#
# COMPACT_ATOMS: atom_id res chain seq x y z
N GLU A 1 5.78 -8.09 0.71
CA GLU A 1 5.40 -7.60 2.06
C GLU A 1 5.31 -6.09 2.11
N VAL A 2 6.40 -5.33 1.90
CA VAL A 2 6.40 -3.86 1.99
C VAL A 2 5.28 -3.18 1.19
N VAL A 3 5.15 -3.47 -0.10
CA VAL A 3 4.13 -2.87 -0.97
C VAL A 3 2.69 -3.14 -0.50
N ALA A 4 2.47 -4.31 0.12
CA ALA A 4 1.17 -4.66 0.67
C ALA A 4 0.84 -3.85 1.92
N LEU A 5 1.84 -3.52 2.75
CA LEU A 5 1.65 -2.61 3.89
C LEU A 5 1.47 -1.16 3.42
N LEU A 6 2.21 -0.75 2.38
CA LEU A 6 2.07 0.58 1.78
C LEU A 6 0.67 0.79 1.15
N SER A 7 -0.01 -0.28 0.74
CA SER A 7 -1.37 -0.18 0.18
C SER A 7 -2.35 0.43 1.20
N GLY A 8 -2.08 0.21 2.49
CA GLY A 8 -2.80 0.81 3.62
C GLY A 8 -2.87 2.33 3.59
N PHE A 9 -1.88 3.00 3.00
CA PHE A 9 -1.82 4.46 2.93
C PHE A 9 -2.53 5.02 1.69
N VAL A 10 -2.57 4.26 0.59
CA VAL A 10 -3.09 4.75 -0.69
C VAL A 10 -4.52 4.30 -0.99
N PHE A 11 -4.96 3.18 -0.41
CA PHE A 11 -6.32 2.68 -0.56
C PHE A 11 -7.28 3.46 0.32
N GLN A 12 -8.35 3.99 -0.28
CA GLN A 12 -9.29 4.88 0.40
C GLN A 12 -10.76 4.43 0.23
N GLU A 13 -11.03 3.34 -0.49
CA GLU A 13 -12.39 2.82 -0.67
C GLU A 13 -12.80 1.92 0.50
N LYS A 14 -14.05 1.45 0.50
CA LYS A 14 -14.52 0.45 1.47
C LYS A 14 -14.60 -0.89 0.75
N THR A 15 -14.36 -1.97 1.48
CA THR A 15 -14.52 -3.35 1.02
C THR A 15 -15.17 -4.11 2.16
N GLU A 16 -16.11 -5.00 1.84
CA GLU A 16 -16.74 -5.89 2.81
C GLU A 16 -15.95 -7.21 2.94
N VAL A 17 -14.95 -7.42 2.07
CA VAL A 17 -14.07 -8.59 2.10
C VAL A 17 -12.89 -8.32 3.04
N GLU A 18 -12.75 -9.15 4.06
CA GLU A 18 -11.59 -9.11 4.94
C GLU A 18 -10.38 -9.80 4.26
N PRO A 19 -9.23 -9.12 4.16
CA PRO A 19 -8.05 -9.66 3.51
C PRO A 19 -7.40 -10.75 4.38
N VAL A 20 -7.00 -11.85 3.75
CA VAL A 20 -6.21 -12.91 4.39
C VAL A 20 -4.74 -12.54 4.36
N LEU A 21 -4.20 -12.16 5.52
CA LEU A 21 -2.82 -11.70 5.64
C LEU A 21 -1.95 -12.79 6.27
N PRO A 22 -0.76 -13.09 5.70
CA PRO A 22 0.23 -13.90 6.39
C PRO A 22 0.66 -13.26 7.72
N PRO A 23 1.10 -14.05 8.73
CA PRO A 23 1.41 -13.53 10.07
C PRO A 23 2.37 -12.34 10.08
N LYS A 24 3.40 -12.33 9.22
CA LYS A 24 4.34 -11.20 9.10
C LYS A 24 3.68 -9.90 8.62
N LEU A 25 2.67 -9.99 7.75
CA LEU A 25 1.92 -8.81 7.31
C LEU A 25 0.99 -8.30 8.41
N GLU A 26 0.39 -9.19 9.20
CA GLU A 26 -0.41 -8.81 10.36
C GLU A 26 0.45 -8.08 11.39
N GLU A 27 1.63 -8.61 11.73
CA GLU A 27 2.60 -7.94 12.61
C GLU A 27 2.96 -6.55 12.07
N GLY A 28 3.27 -6.44 10.78
CA GLY A 28 3.58 -5.15 10.14
C GLY A 28 2.41 -4.17 10.18
N ARG A 29 1.19 -4.64 9.94
CA ARG A 29 -0.05 -3.85 10.03
C ARG A 29 -0.25 -3.31 11.44
N ASP A 30 -0.10 -4.17 12.44
CA ASP A 30 -0.33 -3.81 13.84
C ASP A 30 0.72 -2.81 14.35
N VAL A 31 1.98 -2.92 13.91
CA VAL A 31 3.01 -1.91 14.16
C VAL A 31 2.61 -0.56 13.57
N ILE A 32 2.13 -0.53 12.32
CA ILE A 32 1.68 0.70 11.66
C ILE A 32 0.50 1.32 12.42
N LEU A 33 -0.50 0.51 12.79
CA LEU A 33 -1.66 0.97 13.55
C LEU A 33 -1.26 1.51 14.93
N GLY A 34 -0.33 0.85 15.63
CA GLY A 34 0.18 1.33 16.91
C GLY A 34 0.93 2.67 16.79
N ILE A 35 1.65 2.89 15.70
CA ILE A 35 2.27 4.20 15.41
C ILE A 35 1.19 5.25 15.11
N ALA A 36 0.18 4.92 14.32
CA ALA A 36 -0.93 5.82 14.02
C ALA A 36 -1.67 6.25 15.29
N ASP A 37 -1.92 5.34 16.23
CA ASP A 37 -2.52 5.65 17.53
C ASP A 37 -1.64 6.60 18.35
N ARG A 38 -0.32 6.41 18.35
CA ARG A 38 0.62 7.30 19.04
C ARG A 38 0.60 8.69 18.44
N VAL A 39 0.55 8.79 17.11
CA VAL A 39 0.42 10.08 16.41
C VAL A 39 -0.90 10.75 16.77
N GLY A 40 -2.01 10.00 16.75
CA GLY A 40 -3.34 10.49 17.16
C GLY A 40 -3.35 11.07 18.58
N LYS A 41 -2.76 10.36 19.55
CA LYS A 41 -2.64 10.85 20.94
C LYS A 41 -1.89 12.17 21.06
N VAL A 42 -0.84 12.36 20.27
CA VAL A 42 -0.07 13.62 20.25
C VAL A 42 -0.90 14.73 19.58
N GLN A 43 -1.61 14.42 18.49
CA GLN A 43 -2.52 15.37 17.83
C GLN A 43 -3.63 15.84 18.78
N ASP A 44 -4.25 14.91 19.51
CA ASP A 44 -5.28 15.19 20.51
C ASP A 44 -4.76 16.04 21.66
N PHE A 45 -3.57 15.71 22.19
CA PHE A 45 -2.93 16.47 23.27
C PHE A 45 -2.72 17.94 22.88
N HIS A 46 -2.34 18.18 21.62
CA HIS A 46 -2.16 19.53 21.07
C HIS A 46 -3.44 20.14 20.48
N LYS A 47 -4.60 19.48 20.62
CA LYS A 47 -5.91 19.94 20.11
C LYS A 47 -5.91 20.24 18.61
N VAL A 48 -5.14 19.47 17.85
CA VAL A 48 -5.11 19.60 16.40
C VAL A 48 -6.38 18.95 15.85
N ALA A 49 -7.25 19.74 15.21
CA ALA A 49 -8.47 19.24 14.59
C ALA A 49 -8.17 18.53 13.26
N VAL A 50 -7.53 17.36 13.35
CA VAL A 50 -7.26 16.49 12.20
C VAL A 50 -8.08 15.20 12.33
N PRO A 51 -8.59 14.66 11.20
CA PRO A 51 -9.28 13.37 11.24
C PRO A 51 -8.34 12.26 11.71
N ASP A 52 -8.88 11.31 12.46
CA ASP A 52 -8.14 10.20 13.08
C ASP A 52 -7.19 9.54 12.08
N SER A 53 -5.90 9.55 12.44
CA SER A 53 -4.82 8.99 11.63
C SER A 53 -5.01 7.50 11.38
N ARG A 54 -5.61 6.76 12.34
CA ARG A 54 -5.88 5.33 12.19
C ARG A 54 -6.98 5.08 11.16
N SER A 55 -8.08 5.85 11.22
CA SER A 55 -9.21 5.72 10.30
C SER A 55 -8.88 5.90 8.80
N LYS A 56 -7.78 6.60 8.50
CA LYS A 56 -7.30 6.83 7.12
C LYS A 56 -6.53 5.64 6.55
N LEU A 57 -6.07 4.73 7.40
CA LEU A 57 -5.30 3.56 7.00
C LEU A 57 -6.25 2.41 6.69
N LYS A 58 -6.26 1.95 5.44
CA LYS A 58 -7.16 0.89 4.97
C LYS A 58 -6.41 -0.24 4.30
N PHE A 59 -6.32 -1.37 4.98
CA PHE A 59 -5.57 -2.54 4.52
C PHE A 59 -6.40 -3.52 3.67
N GLY A 60 -7.60 -3.14 3.22
CA GLY A 60 -8.51 -4.02 2.47
C GLY A 60 -7.92 -4.60 1.17
N LEU A 61 -6.98 -3.90 0.53
CA LEU A 61 -6.27 -4.38 -0.66
C LEU A 61 -4.88 -4.97 -0.35
N ALA A 62 -4.51 -5.15 0.92
CA ALA A 62 -3.18 -5.65 1.26
C ALA A 62 -2.92 -7.06 0.74
N GLU A 63 -3.91 -7.96 0.80
CA GLU A 63 -3.81 -9.31 0.22
C GLU A 63 -3.63 -9.27 -1.31
N VAL A 64 -4.50 -8.53 -2.01
CA VAL A 64 -4.47 -8.34 -3.47
C VAL A 64 -3.08 -7.85 -3.92
N VAL A 65 -2.55 -6.82 -3.26
CA VAL A 65 -1.24 -6.25 -3.59
C VAL A 65 -0.10 -7.22 -3.25
N TYR A 66 -0.24 -8.00 -2.19
CA TYR A 66 0.74 -9.01 -1.81
C TYR A 66 0.84 -10.12 -2.87
N GLU A 67 -0.29 -10.68 -3.29
CA GLU A 67 -0.33 -11.72 -4.32
C GLU A 67 0.06 -11.19 -5.70
N TRP A 68 -0.31 -9.93 -6.01
CA TRP A 68 0.18 -9.25 -7.21
C TRP A 68 1.71 -9.16 -7.23
N ALA A 69 2.33 -8.74 -6.13
CA ALA A 69 3.79 -8.64 -6.03
C ALA A 69 4.50 -10.01 -6.03
N LYS A 70 3.78 -11.10 -5.78
CA LYS A 70 4.28 -12.49 -5.91
C LYS A 70 4.16 -13.05 -7.33
N GLY A 71 3.48 -12.36 -8.24
CA GLY A 71 3.34 -12.77 -9.63
C GLY A 71 1.99 -13.41 -9.98
N MET A 72 0.99 -13.36 -9.09
CA MET A 72 -0.34 -13.91 -9.38
C MET A 72 -1.03 -13.16 -10.55
N PRO A 73 -1.62 -13.84 -11.55
CA PRO A 73 -2.30 -13.19 -12.67
C PRO A 73 -3.40 -12.20 -12.24
N PHE A 74 -3.65 -11.17 -13.05
CA PHE A 74 -4.62 -10.11 -12.72
C PHE A 74 -6.02 -10.68 -12.48
N GLU A 75 -6.47 -11.61 -13.33
CA GLU A 75 -7.75 -12.31 -13.20
C GLU A 75 -7.92 -13.06 -11.86
N GLN A 76 -6.83 -13.56 -11.27
CA GLN A 76 -6.92 -14.27 -10.00
C GLN A 76 -7.00 -13.30 -8.83
N ILE A 77 -6.26 -12.19 -8.86
CA ILE A 77 -6.28 -11.22 -7.77
C ILE A 77 -7.60 -10.43 -7.72
N THR A 78 -8.30 -10.25 -8.84
CA THR A 78 -9.62 -9.61 -8.88
C THR A 78 -10.69 -10.47 -8.20
N GLY A 79 -10.49 -11.80 -8.13
CA GLY A 79 -11.35 -12.71 -7.38
C GLY A 79 -11.14 -12.71 -5.86
N LEU A 80 -10.08 -12.06 -5.35
CA LEU A 80 -9.78 -11.99 -3.92
C LEU A 80 -10.52 -10.85 -3.20
N THR A 81 -11.20 -9.97 -3.93
CA THR A 81 -11.82 -8.77 -3.37
C THR A 81 -13.09 -8.41 -4.14
N ASP A 82 -13.99 -7.65 -3.50
CA ASP A 82 -15.17 -7.04 -4.13
C ASP A 82 -14.87 -5.67 -4.78
N VAL A 83 -13.62 -5.20 -4.67
CA VAL A 83 -13.18 -3.91 -5.22
C VAL A 83 -13.08 -3.98 -6.74
N ALA A 84 -13.60 -2.97 -7.42
CA ALA A 84 -13.57 -2.87 -8.88
C ALA A 84 -12.13 -2.88 -9.44
N GLU A 85 -11.93 -3.56 -10.58
CA GLU A 85 -10.63 -3.71 -11.24
C GLU A 85 -9.93 -2.38 -11.51
N GLY A 86 -10.68 -1.35 -11.93
CA GLY A 86 -10.15 -0.01 -12.16
C GLY A 86 -9.59 0.66 -10.89
N THR A 87 -10.17 0.35 -9.72
CA THR A 87 -9.63 0.79 -8.43
C THR A 87 -8.34 0.04 -8.11
N ILE A 88 -8.28 -1.27 -8.35
CA ILE A 88 -7.06 -2.08 -8.15
C ILE A 88 -5.91 -1.51 -8.99
N VAL A 89 -6.15 -1.26 -10.28
CA VAL A 89 -5.15 -0.64 -11.18
C VAL A 89 -4.69 0.71 -10.64
N ARG A 90 -5.62 1.60 -10.26
CA ARG A 90 -5.31 2.93 -9.70
C ARG A 90 -4.47 2.83 -8.42
N VAL A 91 -4.77 1.87 -7.54
CA VAL A 91 -4.05 1.66 -6.29
C VAL A 91 -2.62 1.20 -6.57
N ILE A 92 -2.42 0.28 -7.53
CA ILE A 92 -1.07 -0.16 -7.91
C ILE A 92 -0.27 0.98 -8.55
N THR A 93 -0.89 1.83 -9.39
CA THR A 93 -0.20 3.02 -9.93
C THR A 93 0.19 4.01 -8.83
N ARG A 94 -0.68 4.26 -7.84
CA ARG A 94 -0.35 5.10 -6.68
C ARG A 94 0.72 4.47 -5.78
N LEU A 95 0.75 3.16 -5.67
CA LEU A 95 1.81 2.45 -4.96
C LEU A 95 3.16 2.63 -5.65
N ASP A 96 3.20 2.69 -6.98
CA ASP A 96 4.42 3.00 -7.73
C ASP A 96 4.97 4.38 -7.38
N GLU A 97 4.09 5.38 -7.29
CA GLU A 97 4.42 6.74 -6.86
C GLU A 97 4.91 6.76 -5.41
N ALA A 98 4.19 6.12 -4.49
CA ALA A 98 4.59 6.03 -3.08
C ALA A 98 5.95 5.34 -2.90
N CYS A 99 6.23 4.25 -3.65
CA CYS A 99 7.54 3.60 -3.62
C CYS A 99 8.65 4.52 -4.11
N ARG A 100 8.39 5.36 -5.14
CA ARG A 100 9.34 6.36 -5.63
C ARG A 100 9.63 7.42 -4.57
N GLU A 101 8.60 7.95 -3.91
CA GLU A 101 8.75 8.94 -2.84
C GLU A 101 9.57 8.39 -1.67
N VAL A 102 9.29 7.16 -1.23
CA VAL A 102 10.05 6.51 -0.15
C VAL A 102 11.50 6.24 -0.57
N ARG A 103 11.72 5.81 -1.81
CA ARG A 103 13.08 5.61 -2.36
C ARG A 103 13.87 6.92 -2.38
N ASP A 104 13.25 8.00 -2.82
CA ASP A 104 13.90 9.31 -2.90
C ASP A 104 14.19 9.87 -1.50
N ALA A 105 13.30 9.65 -0.53
CA ALA A 105 13.55 9.94 0.88
C ALA A 105 14.69 9.10 1.47
N ALA A 106 14.74 7.80 1.16
CA ALA A 106 15.81 6.89 1.58
C ALA A 106 17.18 7.36 1.10
N ARG A 107 17.25 7.87 -0.15
CA ARG A 107 18.47 8.48 -0.70
C ARG A 107 18.91 9.70 0.09
N VAL A 108 17.98 10.58 0.50
CA VAL A 108 18.28 11.80 1.25
C VAL A 108 18.84 11.49 2.64
N ILE A 109 18.30 10.48 3.32
CA ILE A 109 18.77 10.08 4.66
C ILE A 109 20.00 9.16 4.63
N GLY A 110 20.43 8.72 3.44
CA GLY A 110 21.58 7.82 3.27
C GLY A 110 21.29 6.34 3.58
N ASP A 111 20.02 5.92 3.57
CA ASP A 111 19.63 4.53 3.80
C ASP A 111 19.61 3.75 2.48
N THR A 112 20.75 3.16 2.14
CA THR A 112 20.94 2.37 0.92
C THR A 112 20.11 1.09 0.87
N ASP A 113 19.81 0.49 2.03
CA ASP A 113 19.06 -0.77 2.08
C ASP A 113 17.58 -0.51 1.83
N LEU A 114 17.03 0.54 2.44
CA LEU A 114 15.67 1.00 2.17
C LEU A 114 15.50 1.41 0.71
N PHE A 115 16.50 2.10 0.14
CA PHE A 115 16.49 2.49 -1.28
C PHE A 115 16.34 1.28 -2.20
N LYS A 116 17.22 0.26 -2.04
CA LYS A 116 17.18 -0.96 -2.87
C LYS A 116 15.88 -1.73 -2.67
N LYS A 117 15.41 -1.82 -1.42
CA LYS A 117 14.15 -2.50 -1.09
C LYS A 117 12.95 -1.86 -1.77
N MET A 118 12.90 -0.52 -1.87
CA MET A 118 11.84 0.18 -2.62
C MET A 118 11.97 -0.03 -4.13
N GLU A 119 13.18 -0.06 -4.67
CA GLU A 119 13.41 -0.31 -6.09
C GLU A 119 12.94 -1.72 -6.49
N GLU A 120 13.31 -2.75 -5.74
CA GLU A 120 12.86 -4.13 -5.96
C GLU A 120 11.34 -4.27 -5.81
N ALA A 121 10.76 -3.61 -4.80
CA ALA A 121 9.32 -3.55 -4.60
C ALA A 121 8.60 -2.96 -5.83
N GLN A 122 9.15 -1.88 -6.38
CA GLN A 122 8.62 -1.20 -7.55
C GLN A 122 8.62 -2.10 -8.78
N THR A 123 9.72 -2.82 -9.02
CA THR A 123 9.83 -3.78 -10.13
C THR A 123 8.80 -4.91 -10.03
N LYS A 124 8.49 -5.38 -8.82
CA LYS A 124 7.52 -6.48 -8.62
C LYS A 124 6.07 -6.09 -8.91
N ILE A 125 5.71 -4.82 -8.74
CA ILE A 125 4.35 -4.34 -8.99
C ILE A 125 4.17 -3.77 -10.40
N LYS A 126 5.25 -3.37 -11.07
CA LYS A 126 5.28 -2.88 -12.45
C LYS A 126 5.24 -3.99 -13.49
N ARG A 127 4.07 -4.58 -13.72
CA ARG A 127 3.89 -5.60 -14.77
C ARG A 127 2.51 -5.53 -15.43
N ASP A 128 2.44 -6.14 -16.61
CA ASP A 128 1.22 -6.43 -17.37
C ASP A 128 0.26 -5.24 -17.55
N ILE A 129 -1.04 -5.52 -17.48
CA ILE A 129 -2.16 -4.63 -17.81
C ILE A 129 -2.20 -3.34 -17.00
N VAL A 130 -1.63 -3.34 -15.80
CA VAL A 130 -1.62 -2.19 -14.89
C VAL A 130 -0.78 -1.03 -15.42
N PHE A 131 0.16 -1.32 -16.33
CA PHE A 131 1.03 -0.33 -16.98
C PHE A 131 0.93 -0.34 -18.50
N ALA A 132 -0.16 -0.88 -19.06
CA ALA A 132 -0.45 -0.74 -20.48
C ALA A 132 -0.52 0.75 -20.85
N ALA A 133 0.08 1.13 -21.98
CA ALA A 133 0.07 2.51 -22.44
C ALA A 133 -1.37 3.01 -22.60
N SER A 134 -1.63 4.24 -22.16
CA SER A 134 -2.93 4.89 -22.33
C SER A 134 -3.31 4.92 -23.82
N LEU A 135 -4.57 4.63 -24.13
CA LEU A 135 -5.11 4.64 -25.50
C LEU A 135 -5.17 6.06 -26.13
N TYR A 136 -4.86 7.10 -25.36
CA TYR A 136 -4.81 8.50 -25.81
C TYR A 136 -3.40 9.00 -26.13
N PHE A 137 -2.41 8.10 -26.17
CA PHE A 137 -1.06 8.38 -26.69
C PHE A 137 -0.86 7.77 -28.08
#